data_AF-A0A519D3K2-F1
#
_entry.id   AF-A0A519D3K2-F1
#
_cell.length_a   1.000
_cell.length_b   1.000
_cell.length_c   1.000
_cell.angle_alpha   90.00
_cell.angle_beta   90.00
_cell.angle_gamma   90.00
#
_symmetry.space_group_name_H-M   'P 1'
#
loop_
_entity.id
_entity.type
_entity.pdbx_description
1 polymer ?
#
loop_
_entity_poly.entity_id
_entity_poly.type
_entity_poly.pdbx_seq_one_letter_code
_entity_poly.pdbx_strand_id
1 'polypeptide(L)'
;MYLPGLWTAKQMILSARRALGSKPAEPVFVLTYHKVATVLCRKVLMASTEKIGWRYNSEGGIATDIATKTDLLHVIHGTASNEFLDSGKRGIRIIRDPRDVIVSGFLYHQRCSEKWCINSDFSDPGYPHPQVPLPLAHSDMQTRENFVSRLGGISYQEKIRGLEQDEGLIFEMDGFARITIDEMVNWKENDNVMTIKMEELVSDFDKSFEELFRWLGMPEDSIPMCMEIARSHDMNRMREDQITSNPHISTGKLRKWKDYFSSQVKEAYEERFGDAHLTLGYE
;
A
#
# COMPACT_ATOMS: atom_id res chain seq x y z
N MET A 1 -4.15 19.00 -16.59
CA MET A 1 -4.69 19.60 -17.82
C MET A 1 -5.37 18.50 -18.63
N TYR A 2 -6.70 18.43 -18.61
CA TYR A 2 -7.46 17.46 -19.41
C TYR A 2 -7.48 17.98 -20.85
N LEU A 3 -6.76 17.32 -21.75
CA LEU A 3 -6.85 17.59 -23.18
C LEU A 3 -7.94 16.68 -23.75
N PRO A 4 -9.09 17.23 -24.19
CA PRO A 4 -10.14 16.43 -24.81
C PRO A 4 -9.56 15.61 -25.97
N GLY A 5 -9.68 14.28 -25.90
CA GLY A 5 -9.16 13.34 -26.90
C GLY A 5 -7.99 12.45 -26.45
N LEU A 6 -7.14 12.88 -25.52
CA LEU A 6 -6.05 12.02 -24.99
C LEU A 6 -6.60 10.79 -24.26
N TRP A 7 -7.67 10.99 -23.48
CA TRP A 7 -8.34 9.89 -22.80
C TRP A 7 -8.91 8.89 -23.81
N THR A 8 -9.62 9.37 -24.84
CA THR A 8 -10.19 8.52 -25.90
C THR A 8 -9.11 7.75 -26.65
N ALA A 9 -8.01 8.41 -27.03
CA ALA A 9 -6.86 7.77 -27.67
C ALA A 9 -6.24 6.68 -26.76
N LYS A 10 -6.08 6.95 -25.47
CA LYS A 10 -5.65 5.94 -24.49
C LYS A 10 -6.60 4.75 -24.48
N GLN A 11 -7.92 4.98 -24.41
CA GLN A 11 -8.91 3.89 -24.41
C GLN A 11 -8.88 3.06 -25.71
N MET A 12 -8.66 3.69 -26.86
CA MET A 12 -8.49 2.98 -28.13
C MET A 12 -7.25 2.09 -28.14
N ILE A 13 -6.11 2.60 -27.65
CA ILE A 13 -4.87 1.81 -27.52
C ILE A 13 -5.08 0.63 -26.59
N LEU A 14 -5.69 0.84 -25.41
CA LEU A 14 -5.96 -0.24 -24.46
C LEU A 14 -6.93 -1.28 -25.04
N SER A 15 -7.92 -0.85 -25.81
CA SER A 15 -8.86 -1.77 -26.48
C SER A 15 -8.16 -2.61 -27.54
N ALA A 16 -7.27 -2.01 -28.33
CA ALA A 16 -6.46 -2.74 -29.31
C ALA A 16 -5.51 -3.74 -28.64
N ARG A 17 -4.83 -3.33 -27.55
CA ARG A 17 -4.00 -4.23 -26.74
C ARG A 17 -4.80 -5.36 -26.11
N ARG A 18 -6.01 -5.11 -25.63
CA ARG A 18 -6.91 -6.18 -25.14
C ARG A 18 -7.27 -7.16 -26.25
N ALA A 19 -7.55 -6.67 -27.44
CA ALA A 19 -7.97 -7.51 -28.57
C ALA A 19 -6.84 -8.42 -29.09
N LEU A 20 -5.59 -7.94 -29.03
CA LEU A 20 -4.41 -8.67 -29.51
C LEU A 20 -3.59 -9.33 -28.38
N GLY A 21 -3.90 -9.01 -27.13
CA GLY A 21 -3.14 -9.41 -25.95
C GLY A 21 -3.74 -10.61 -25.25
N SER A 22 -3.28 -10.84 -24.03
CA SER A 22 -3.72 -11.94 -23.19
C SER A 22 -4.86 -11.53 -22.24
N LYS A 23 -5.41 -12.53 -21.57
CA LYS A 23 -6.32 -12.39 -20.43
C LYS A 23 -5.98 -13.49 -19.42
N PRO A 24 -6.12 -13.24 -18.11
CA PRO A 24 -5.99 -14.32 -17.14
C PRO A 24 -7.19 -15.27 -17.27
N ALA A 25 -7.04 -16.50 -16.79
CA ALA A 25 -8.14 -17.46 -16.73
C ALA A 25 -9.24 -17.00 -15.76
N GLU A 26 -8.83 -16.44 -14.62
CA GLU A 26 -9.65 -15.87 -13.56
C GLU A 26 -9.04 -14.51 -13.17
N PRO A 27 -9.83 -13.50 -12.78
CA PRO A 27 -9.28 -12.26 -12.26
C PRO A 27 -8.40 -12.49 -11.03
N VAL A 28 -7.32 -11.74 -10.92
CA VAL A 28 -6.34 -11.82 -9.84
C VAL A 28 -6.31 -10.53 -9.04
N PHE A 29 -5.69 -10.56 -7.85
CA PHE A 29 -5.55 -9.35 -7.04
C PHE A 29 -4.17 -9.16 -6.45
N VAL A 30 -3.87 -7.92 -6.09
CA VAL A 30 -2.69 -7.54 -5.30
C VAL A 30 -3.16 -6.66 -4.16
N LEU A 31 -2.73 -6.98 -2.94
CA LEU A 31 -3.07 -6.26 -1.74
C LEU A 31 -1.83 -5.58 -1.18
N THR A 32 -1.93 -4.27 -1.00
CA THR A 32 -0.89 -3.46 -0.35
C THR A 32 -1.47 -2.64 0.78
N TYR A 33 -0.73 -2.57 1.89
CA TYR A 33 -1.10 -1.74 3.03
C TYR A 33 -0.54 -0.32 2.91
N HIS A 34 -1.00 0.58 3.78
CA HIS A 34 -0.39 1.91 3.86
C HIS A 34 1.09 1.81 4.21
N LYS A 35 1.91 2.57 3.48
CA LYS A 35 3.38 2.54 3.58
C LYS A 35 4.04 1.20 3.23
N VAL A 36 3.35 0.33 2.50
CA VAL A 36 3.86 -0.97 2.05
C VAL A 36 3.81 -1.07 0.52
N ALA A 37 4.84 -0.56 -0.16
CA ALA A 37 5.06 -0.66 -1.61
C ALA A 37 3.91 -0.24 -2.58
N THR A 38 2.79 0.33 -2.12
CA THR A 38 1.60 0.64 -2.94
C THR A 38 1.91 1.39 -4.23
N VAL A 39 2.75 2.44 -4.15
CA VAL A 39 3.11 3.26 -5.32
C VAL A 39 3.94 2.47 -6.34
N LEU A 40 4.88 1.65 -5.87
CA LEU A 40 5.72 0.80 -6.72
C LEU A 40 4.84 -0.23 -7.42
N CYS A 41 4.06 -1.01 -6.66
CA CYS A 41 3.15 -2.02 -7.21
C CYS A 41 2.16 -1.40 -8.20
N ARG A 42 1.55 -0.25 -7.88
CA ARG A 42 0.63 0.45 -8.79
C ARG A 42 1.31 0.82 -10.10
N LYS A 43 2.51 1.41 -10.07
CA LYS A 43 3.21 1.84 -11.29
C LYS A 43 3.58 0.64 -12.18
N VAL A 44 4.20 -0.38 -11.58
CA VAL A 44 4.66 -1.57 -12.30
C VAL A 44 3.49 -2.39 -12.83
N LEU A 45 2.52 -2.73 -11.98
CA LEU A 45 1.41 -3.61 -12.35
C LEU A 45 0.46 -2.96 -13.33
N MET A 46 0.11 -1.68 -13.15
CA MET A 46 -0.77 -0.98 -14.09
C MET A 46 -0.12 -0.92 -15.46
N ALA A 47 1.15 -0.54 -15.56
CA ALA A 47 1.83 -0.44 -16.84
C ALA A 47 2.02 -1.82 -17.50
N SER A 48 2.39 -2.85 -16.73
CA SER A 48 2.61 -4.21 -17.23
C SER A 48 1.31 -4.85 -17.71
N THR A 49 0.25 -4.78 -16.91
CA THR A 49 -1.08 -5.32 -17.28
C THR A 49 -1.67 -4.60 -18.49
N GLU A 50 -1.65 -3.25 -18.52
CA GLU A 50 -2.10 -2.48 -19.67
C GLU A 50 -1.27 -2.77 -20.94
N LYS A 51 0.00 -3.17 -20.80
CA LYS A 51 0.88 -3.52 -21.93
C LYS A 51 0.49 -4.86 -22.55
N ILE A 52 0.15 -5.86 -21.73
CA ILE A 52 -0.20 -7.22 -22.18
C ILE A 52 -1.70 -7.39 -22.48
N GLY A 53 -2.49 -6.32 -22.36
CA GLY A 53 -3.92 -6.32 -22.66
C GLY A 53 -4.82 -6.67 -21.47
N TRP A 54 -4.31 -6.74 -20.25
CA TRP A 54 -5.11 -6.90 -19.04
C TRP A 54 -5.70 -5.56 -18.58
N ARG A 55 -6.85 -5.61 -17.93
CA ARG A 55 -7.55 -4.49 -17.32
C ARG A 55 -7.19 -4.39 -15.85
N TYR A 56 -6.50 -3.30 -15.51
CA TYR A 56 -6.14 -2.95 -14.15
C TYR A 56 -7.20 -2.05 -13.53
N ASN A 57 -7.64 -2.38 -12.33
CA ASN A 57 -8.39 -1.47 -11.46
C ASN A 57 -7.75 -1.41 -10.07
N SER A 58 -8.03 -0.34 -9.33
CA SER A 58 -7.60 -0.22 -7.94
C SER A 58 -8.70 0.38 -7.08
N GLU A 59 -8.86 -0.16 -5.89
CA GLU A 59 -9.82 0.30 -4.88
C GLU A 59 -9.18 0.26 -3.51
N GLY A 60 -9.62 1.13 -2.59
CA GLY A 60 -9.14 1.13 -1.21
C GLY A 60 -10.21 0.67 -0.23
N GLY A 61 -9.78 0.30 0.97
CA GLY A 61 -10.66 -0.24 2.02
C GLY A 61 -10.74 -1.77 1.98
N ILE A 62 -11.95 -2.32 2.14
CA ILE A 62 -12.15 -3.78 2.21
C ILE A 62 -12.65 -4.29 0.86
N ALA A 63 -11.84 -5.11 0.19
CA ALA A 63 -12.24 -5.80 -1.02
C ALA A 63 -13.24 -6.92 -0.70
N THR A 64 -14.40 -6.89 -1.33
CA THR A 64 -15.47 -7.90 -1.18
C THR A 64 -15.76 -8.63 -2.49
N ASP A 65 -15.43 -8.03 -3.64
CA ASP A 65 -15.54 -8.66 -4.95
C ASP A 65 -14.55 -8.01 -5.94
N ILE A 66 -14.37 -8.61 -7.12
CA ILE A 66 -13.64 -8.00 -8.23
C ILE A 66 -14.65 -7.51 -9.27
N ALA A 67 -14.74 -6.19 -9.43
CA ALA A 67 -15.68 -5.57 -10.38
C ALA A 67 -15.56 -6.18 -11.78
N THR A 68 -16.71 -6.34 -12.46
CA THR A 68 -16.74 -6.85 -13.85
C THR A 68 -15.80 -6.04 -14.75
N LYS A 69 -15.20 -6.70 -15.75
CA LYS A 69 -14.19 -6.10 -16.64
C LYS A 69 -12.88 -5.70 -15.92
N THR A 70 -12.56 -6.34 -14.80
CA THR A 70 -11.24 -6.25 -14.17
C THR A 70 -10.51 -7.58 -14.34
N ASP A 71 -9.24 -7.53 -14.75
CA ASP A 71 -8.37 -8.72 -14.80
C ASP A 71 -7.39 -8.73 -13.63
N LEU A 72 -6.90 -7.55 -13.20
CA LEU A 72 -6.12 -7.38 -11.98
C LEU A 72 -6.75 -6.29 -11.10
N LEU A 73 -7.14 -6.65 -9.88
CA LEU A 73 -7.58 -5.72 -8.85
C LEU A 73 -6.41 -5.39 -7.90
N HIS A 74 -6.05 -4.13 -7.76
CA HIS A 74 -5.12 -3.69 -6.73
C HIS A 74 -5.89 -3.10 -5.55
N VAL A 75 -5.95 -3.85 -4.46
CA VAL A 75 -6.49 -3.40 -3.17
C VAL A 75 -5.42 -2.51 -2.51
N ILE A 76 -5.67 -1.21 -2.48
CA ILE A 76 -4.74 -0.19 -2.00
C ILE A 76 -5.09 0.26 -0.57
N HIS A 77 -4.11 0.25 0.33
CA HIS A 77 -4.31 0.67 1.72
C HIS A 77 -5.52 -0.05 2.35
N GLY A 78 -5.58 -1.36 2.17
CA GLY A 78 -6.80 -2.10 2.43
C GLY A 78 -6.58 -3.57 2.73
N THR A 79 -7.69 -4.22 3.06
CA THR A 79 -7.78 -5.64 3.35
C THR A 79 -8.83 -6.31 2.45
N ALA A 80 -9.14 -7.57 2.69
CA ALA A 80 -10.19 -8.31 1.99
C ALA A 80 -11.12 -9.00 3.00
N SER A 81 -12.38 -9.20 2.61
CA SER A 81 -13.29 -10.03 3.41
C SER A 81 -12.88 -11.50 3.37
N ASN A 82 -13.33 -12.28 4.36
CA ASN A 82 -13.07 -13.72 4.38
C ASN A 82 -13.66 -14.40 3.14
N GLU A 83 -14.87 -14.00 2.72
CA GLU A 83 -15.53 -14.53 1.53
C GLU A 83 -14.73 -14.23 0.25
N PHE A 84 -14.12 -13.04 0.18
CA PHE A 84 -13.24 -12.69 -0.94
C PHE A 84 -12.00 -13.58 -0.99
N LEU A 85 -11.33 -13.79 0.16
CA LEU A 85 -10.13 -14.64 0.25
C LEU A 85 -10.45 -16.12 0.02
N ASP A 86 -11.60 -16.59 0.52
CA ASP A 86 -12.07 -17.96 0.37
C ASP A 86 -12.64 -18.23 -1.05
N SER A 87 -12.73 -17.21 -1.92
CA SER A 87 -13.20 -17.36 -3.29
C SER A 87 -12.24 -18.12 -4.22
N GLY A 88 -11.03 -18.44 -3.75
CA GLY A 88 -10.02 -19.21 -4.51
C GLY A 88 -9.27 -18.41 -5.58
N LYS A 89 -9.49 -17.09 -5.67
CA LYS A 89 -8.78 -16.24 -6.62
C LYS A 89 -7.30 -16.11 -6.22
N ARG A 90 -6.42 -16.14 -7.22
CA ARG A 90 -4.98 -15.92 -6.99
C ARG A 90 -4.72 -14.47 -6.61
N GLY A 91 -3.97 -14.30 -5.53
CA GLY A 91 -3.63 -13.00 -4.97
C GLY A 91 -2.16 -12.89 -4.63
N ILE A 92 -1.69 -11.67 -4.49
CA ILE A 92 -0.45 -11.35 -3.78
C ILE A 92 -0.76 -10.41 -2.64
N ARG A 93 -0.06 -10.59 -1.54
CA ARG A 93 -0.04 -9.67 -0.43
C ARG A 93 1.39 -9.19 -0.20
N ILE A 94 1.58 -7.87 -0.15
CA ILE A 94 2.88 -7.30 0.22
C ILE A 94 2.84 -6.89 1.69
N ILE A 95 3.81 -7.37 2.47
CA ILE A 95 4.01 -6.98 3.87
C ILE A 95 5.33 -6.22 4.05
N ARG A 96 5.51 -5.59 5.20
CA ARG A 96 6.73 -4.84 5.56
C ARG A 96 7.04 -5.02 7.04
N ASP A 97 8.30 -4.85 7.44
CA ASP A 97 8.65 -4.82 8.87
C ASP A 97 7.76 -3.78 9.59
N PRO A 98 6.97 -4.18 10.60
CA PRO A 98 6.02 -3.29 11.26
C PRO A 98 6.71 -2.07 11.90
N ARG A 99 7.97 -2.22 12.31
CA ARG A 99 8.78 -1.12 12.87
C ARG A 99 9.10 -0.07 11.81
N ASP A 100 9.39 -0.52 10.58
CA ASP A 100 9.62 0.38 9.44
C ASP A 100 8.31 0.99 8.89
N VAL A 101 7.16 0.34 9.07
CA VAL A 101 5.85 0.94 8.79
C VAL A 101 5.65 2.18 9.66
N ILE A 102 5.90 2.10 10.97
CA ILE A 102 5.76 3.21 11.92
C ILE A 102 6.65 4.38 11.50
N VAL A 103 7.95 4.13 11.31
CA VAL A 103 8.88 5.21 10.89
C VAL A 103 8.48 5.79 9.54
N SER A 104 8.05 4.94 8.61
CA SER A 104 7.62 5.41 7.29
C SER A 104 6.33 6.22 7.34
N GLY A 105 5.41 5.92 8.26
CA GLY A 105 4.19 6.68 8.53
C GLY A 105 4.53 8.04 9.14
N PHE A 106 5.28 8.04 10.23
CA PHE A 106 5.72 9.24 10.95
C PHE A 106 6.37 10.27 10.02
N LEU A 107 7.35 9.86 9.23
CA LEU A 107 8.03 10.76 8.29
C LEU A 107 7.10 11.27 7.19
N TYR A 108 6.17 10.43 6.73
CA TYR A 108 5.29 10.75 5.62
C TYR A 108 4.17 11.70 6.03
N HIS A 109 3.49 11.45 7.15
CA HIS A 109 2.37 12.26 7.62
C HIS A 109 2.78 13.66 8.03
N GLN A 110 4.05 13.87 8.40
CA GLN A 110 4.65 15.20 8.56
C GLN A 110 4.67 16.06 7.29
N ARG A 111 4.43 15.51 6.10
CA ARG A 111 4.53 16.29 4.84
C ARG A 111 3.55 15.92 3.74
N CYS A 112 2.75 14.88 3.91
CA CYS A 112 1.80 14.46 2.89
C CYS A 112 0.72 15.52 2.65
N SER A 113 0.04 15.44 1.51
CA SER A 113 -1.09 16.30 1.16
C SER A 113 -2.41 15.53 1.12
N GLU A 114 -2.48 14.40 1.82
CA GLU A 114 -3.71 13.61 1.88
C GLU A 114 -4.77 14.37 2.64
N LYS A 115 -5.98 14.47 2.06
CA LYS A 115 -7.07 15.26 2.64
C LYS A 115 -7.35 14.86 4.08
N TRP A 116 -7.30 13.58 4.40
CA TRP A 116 -7.55 13.13 5.78
C TRP A 116 -6.47 13.54 6.78
N CYS A 117 -5.23 13.68 6.31
CA CYS A 117 -4.10 14.02 7.17
C CYS A 117 -4.03 15.53 7.43
N ILE A 118 -4.46 16.36 6.47
CA ILE A 118 -4.40 17.83 6.55
C ILE A 118 -5.75 18.48 6.94
N ASN A 119 -6.84 17.71 6.99
CA ASN A 119 -8.14 18.22 7.37
C ASN A 119 -8.19 18.56 8.87
N SER A 120 -8.76 19.72 9.18
CA SER A 120 -9.03 20.18 10.56
C SER A 120 -10.52 20.44 10.82
N ASP A 121 -11.39 20.18 9.85
CA ASP A 121 -12.84 20.27 10.03
C ASP A 121 -13.42 18.91 10.44
N PHE A 122 -13.82 18.81 11.71
CA PHE A 122 -14.41 17.62 12.31
C PHE A 122 -15.88 17.84 12.70
N SER A 123 -16.57 18.74 11.99
CA SER A 123 -17.96 19.11 12.29
C SER A 123 -19.01 18.06 11.88
N ASP A 124 -18.62 17.04 11.09
CA ASP A 124 -19.54 15.97 10.71
C ASP A 124 -19.57 14.91 11.82
N PRO A 125 -20.70 14.74 12.52
CA PRO A 125 -20.78 13.78 13.61
C PRO A 125 -20.69 12.33 13.13
N GLY A 126 -20.69 12.06 11.82
CA GLY A 126 -20.44 10.73 11.27
C GLY A 126 -18.97 10.43 11.01
N TYR A 127 -18.06 11.41 11.13
CA TYR A 127 -16.63 11.30 10.83
C TYR A 127 -16.32 10.44 9.58
N PRO A 128 -16.93 10.72 8.41
CA PRO A 128 -16.61 9.99 7.18
C PRO A 128 -15.19 10.33 6.70
N HIS A 129 -14.71 9.67 5.65
CA HIS A 129 -13.57 10.22 4.92
C HIS A 129 -13.96 11.59 4.31
N PRO A 130 -13.15 12.67 4.45
CA PRO A 130 -11.76 12.71 4.92
C PRO A 130 -11.56 13.11 6.39
N GLN A 131 -12.56 13.09 7.27
CA GLN A 131 -12.31 13.36 8.71
C GLN A 131 -11.49 12.26 9.39
N VAL A 132 -11.50 11.07 8.82
CA VAL A 132 -10.66 9.92 9.19
C VAL A 132 -9.96 9.33 7.95
N PRO A 133 -8.85 8.59 8.11
CA PRO A 133 -8.26 7.84 7.01
C PRO A 133 -9.24 6.81 6.43
N LEU A 134 -9.12 6.52 5.14
CA LEU A 134 -10.08 5.68 4.41
C LEU A 134 -10.35 4.31 5.07
N PRO A 135 -9.35 3.57 5.60
CA PRO A 135 -9.61 2.32 6.33
C PRO A 135 -10.55 2.49 7.54
N LEU A 136 -10.39 3.59 8.31
CA LEU A 136 -11.27 3.88 9.44
C LEU A 136 -12.64 4.38 9.01
N ALA A 137 -12.82 4.90 7.79
CA ALA A 137 -14.11 5.38 7.33
C ALA A 137 -15.18 4.26 7.31
N HIS A 138 -14.73 3.00 7.27
CA HIS A 138 -15.57 1.80 7.29
C HIS A 138 -15.71 1.17 8.69
N SER A 139 -15.05 1.70 9.72
CA SER A 139 -15.16 1.19 11.09
C SER A 139 -16.43 1.70 11.79
N ASP A 140 -16.73 1.15 12.97
CA ASP A 140 -17.82 1.63 13.79
C ASP A 140 -17.63 3.10 14.21
N MET A 141 -18.73 3.70 14.64
CA MET A 141 -18.77 5.12 15.00
C MET A 141 -17.85 5.46 16.19
N GLN A 142 -17.76 4.59 17.19
CA GLN A 142 -16.94 4.82 18.38
C GLN A 142 -15.46 4.85 18.02
N THR A 143 -15.01 3.94 17.16
CA THR A 143 -13.63 3.91 16.65
C THR A 143 -13.27 5.21 15.93
N ARG A 144 -14.17 5.73 15.08
CA ARG A 144 -13.95 6.99 14.35
C ARG A 144 -13.93 8.19 15.29
N GLU A 145 -14.84 8.25 16.26
CA GLU A 145 -14.86 9.30 17.28
C GLU A 145 -13.59 9.31 18.13
N ASN A 146 -13.12 8.14 18.57
CA ASN A 146 -11.87 8.00 19.33
C ASN A 146 -10.64 8.45 18.51
N PHE A 147 -10.67 8.25 17.19
CA PHE A 147 -9.63 8.76 16.29
C PHE A 147 -9.65 10.29 16.23
N VAL A 148 -10.82 10.91 16.06
CA VAL A 148 -10.91 12.37 15.96
C VAL A 148 -10.64 13.06 17.28
N SER A 149 -11.18 12.54 18.39
CA SER A 149 -11.05 13.12 19.73
C SER A 149 -9.59 13.30 20.15
N ARG A 150 -8.72 12.32 19.85
CA ARG A 150 -7.29 12.39 20.20
C ARG A 150 -6.53 13.52 19.49
N LEU A 151 -7.06 14.01 18.36
CA LEU A 151 -6.43 15.08 17.60
C LEU A 151 -6.59 16.42 18.30
N GLY A 152 -7.58 16.57 19.19
CA GLY A 152 -7.77 17.81 19.96
C GLY A 152 -8.12 19.01 19.08
N GLY A 153 -8.83 18.80 17.97
CA GLY A 153 -9.32 19.85 17.08
C GLY A 153 -8.33 20.38 16.04
N ILE A 154 -7.12 19.80 15.94
CA ILE A 154 -6.16 20.10 14.87
C ILE A 154 -6.04 18.93 13.90
N SER A 155 -5.44 19.14 12.73
CA SER A 155 -5.22 18.06 11.77
C SER A 155 -4.20 17.02 12.28
N TYR A 156 -4.26 15.79 11.74
CA TYR A 156 -3.27 14.74 12.04
C TYR A 156 -1.83 15.21 11.75
N GLN A 157 -1.65 15.92 10.63
CA GLN A 157 -0.36 16.47 10.22
C GLN A 157 0.15 17.56 11.17
N GLU A 158 -0.70 18.49 11.60
CA GLU A 158 -0.30 19.52 12.57
C GLU A 158 0.07 18.89 13.91
N LYS A 159 -0.71 17.90 14.36
CA LYS A 159 -0.45 17.17 15.59
C LYS A 159 0.92 16.49 15.55
N ILE A 160 1.19 15.68 14.52
CA ILE A 160 2.45 14.92 14.43
C ILE A 160 3.69 15.81 14.22
N ARG A 161 3.54 16.98 13.57
CA ARG A 161 4.62 17.97 13.41
C ARG A 161 4.97 18.71 14.71
N GLY A 162 4.02 18.81 15.63
CA GLY A 162 4.20 19.47 16.92
C GLY A 162 4.80 18.58 18.01
N LEU A 163 5.12 17.32 17.70
CA LEU A 163 5.67 16.34 18.62
C LEU A 163 7.16 16.13 18.37
N GLU A 164 7.91 15.86 19.44
CA GLU A 164 9.30 15.39 19.31
C GLU A 164 9.33 13.98 18.69
N GLN A 165 10.49 13.51 18.23
CA GLN A 165 10.60 12.27 17.46
C GLN A 165 9.94 11.06 18.15
N ASP A 166 10.28 10.81 19.42
CA ASP A 166 9.77 9.65 20.14
C ASP A 166 8.26 9.74 20.35
N GLU A 167 7.75 10.92 20.74
CA GLU A 167 6.33 11.19 20.92
C GLU A 167 5.56 11.06 19.59
N GLY A 168 6.14 11.53 18.49
CA GLY A 168 5.57 11.45 17.16
C GLY A 168 5.53 10.03 16.62
N LEU A 169 6.55 9.22 16.90
CA LEU A 169 6.54 7.79 16.58
C LEU A 169 5.46 7.05 17.38
N ILE A 170 5.33 7.33 18.69
CA ILE A 170 4.28 6.75 19.53
C ILE A 170 2.89 7.20 19.06
N PHE A 171 2.72 8.47 18.69
CA PHE A 171 1.48 8.98 18.10
C PHE A 171 1.13 8.28 16.79
N GLU A 172 2.12 8.00 15.93
CA GLU A 172 1.93 7.22 14.70
C GLU A 172 1.54 5.77 15.02
N MET A 173 2.18 5.15 16.02
CA MET A 173 1.83 3.80 16.50
C MET A 173 0.38 3.70 16.96
N ASP A 174 -0.17 4.75 17.56
CA ASP A 174 -1.56 4.76 17.98
C ASP A 174 -2.51 5.19 16.85
N GLY A 175 -2.00 5.85 15.82
CA GLY A 175 -2.73 6.32 14.65
C GLY A 175 -2.75 5.33 13.48
N PHE A 176 -2.31 5.77 12.30
CA PHE A 176 -2.47 4.98 11.07
C PHE A 176 -1.64 3.69 11.12
N ALA A 177 -0.42 3.73 11.65
CA ALA A 177 0.43 2.54 11.71
C ALA A 177 -0.23 1.39 12.48
N ARG A 178 -1.02 1.66 13.54
CA ARG A 178 -1.83 0.64 14.22
C ARG A 178 -2.69 -0.15 13.25
N ILE A 179 -3.48 0.57 12.45
CA ILE A 179 -4.42 -0.03 11.50
C ILE A 179 -3.67 -0.96 10.55
N THR A 180 -2.56 -0.48 9.99
CA THR A 180 -1.75 -1.27 9.06
C THR A 180 -1.12 -2.49 9.71
N ILE A 181 -0.56 -2.35 10.92
CA ILE A 181 0.09 -3.46 11.62
C ILE A 181 -0.94 -4.50 12.04
N ASP A 182 -2.09 -4.07 12.55
CA ASP A 182 -3.16 -4.97 12.96
C ASP A 182 -3.72 -5.75 11.75
N GLU A 183 -3.94 -5.08 10.61
CA GLU A 183 -4.31 -5.76 9.36
C GLU A 183 -3.23 -6.72 8.87
N MET A 184 -1.96 -6.41 9.12
CA MET A 184 -0.87 -7.30 8.74
C MET A 184 -0.82 -8.54 9.64
N VAL A 185 -0.91 -8.35 10.95
CA VAL A 185 -0.77 -9.41 11.95
C VAL A 185 -1.98 -10.34 11.94
N ASN A 186 -3.19 -9.81 11.78
CA ASN A 186 -4.43 -10.59 11.83
C ASN A 186 -4.76 -11.32 10.52
N TRP A 187 -3.82 -11.34 9.56
CA TRP A 187 -4.03 -12.03 8.29
C TRP A 187 -4.16 -13.53 8.48
N LYS A 188 -5.16 -14.12 7.82
CA LYS A 188 -5.35 -15.56 7.76
C LYS A 188 -4.61 -16.13 6.55
N GLU A 189 -3.70 -17.05 6.78
CA GLU A 189 -2.94 -17.72 5.72
C GLU A 189 -3.88 -18.37 4.68
N ASN A 190 -3.48 -18.27 3.42
CA ASN A 190 -4.27 -18.71 2.28
C ASN A 190 -3.34 -19.15 1.13
N ASP A 191 -3.44 -20.41 0.71
CA ASP A 191 -2.57 -20.99 -0.32
C ASP A 191 -2.70 -20.33 -1.69
N ASN A 192 -3.81 -19.62 -1.96
CA ASN A 192 -4.01 -18.86 -3.19
C ASN A 192 -3.41 -17.45 -3.14
N VAL A 193 -2.90 -17.02 -1.98
CA VAL A 193 -2.30 -15.70 -1.78
C VAL A 193 -0.84 -15.83 -1.41
N MET A 194 0.04 -15.43 -2.33
CA MET A 194 1.47 -15.38 -2.06
C MET A 194 1.80 -14.12 -1.25
N THR A 195 2.43 -14.30 -0.09
CA THR A 195 2.95 -13.19 0.72
C THR A 195 4.38 -12.87 0.31
N ILE A 196 4.66 -11.61 -0.02
CA ILE A 196 6.01 -11.11 -0.36
C ILE A 196 6.39 -10.02 0.65
N LYS A 197 7.61 -10.09 1.21
CA LYS A 197 8.15 -9.00 2.01
C LYS A 197 8.66 -7.87 1.11
N MET A 198 8.33 -6.63 1.44
CA MET A 198 8.78 -5.46 0.69
C MET A 198 10.31 -5.39 0.60
N GLU A 199 11.00 -5.82 1.64
CA GLU A 199 12.45 -5.89 1.73
C GLU A 199 13.04 -6.88 0.71
N GLU A 200 12.39 -8.03 0.51
CA GLU A 200 12.75 -9.00 -0.54
C GLU A 200 12.44 -8.43 -1.92
N LEU A 201 11.23 -7.88 -2.10
CA LEU A 201 10.78 -7.25 -3.36
C LEU A 201 11.74 -6.17 -3.87
N VAL A 202 12.42 -5.45 -2.97
CA VAL A 202 13.38 -4.39 -3.34
C VAL A 202 14.82 -4.89 -3.40
N SER A 203 15.22 -5.84 -2.55
CA SER A 203 16.61 -6.32 -2.51
C SER A 203 16.93 -7.35 -3.60
N ASP A 204 15.99 -8.22 -3.95
CA ASP A 204 16.09 -9.19 -5.05
C ASP A 204 15.07 -8.87 -6.14
N PHE A 205 15.11 -7.61 -6.58
CA PHE A 205 14.06 -6.99 -7.39
C PHE A 205 13.67 -7.81 -8.62
N ASP A 206 14.67 -8.29 -9.37
CA ASP A 206 14.41 -9.02 -10.62
C ASP A 206 13.74 -10.36 -10.34
N LYS A 207 14.25 -11.12 -9.37
CA LYS A 207 13.67 -12.41 -8.99
C LYS A 207 12.27 -12.24 -8.43
N SER A 208 12.08 -11.32 -7.48
CA SER A 208 10.78 -11.12 -6.82
C SER A 208 9.71 -10.66 -7.80
N PHE A 209 10.00 -9.75 -8.73
CA PHE A 209 9.02 -9.35 -9.75
C PHE A 209 8.74 -10.45 -10.77
N GLU A 210 9.73 -11.25 -11.13
CA GLU A 210 9.52 -12.39 -12.02
C GLU A 210 8.61 -13.45 -11.37
N GLU A 211 8.89 -13.83 -10.11
CA GLU A 211 8.04 -14.74 -9.32
C GLU A 211 6.62 -14.18 -9.16
N LEU A 212 6.51 -12.88 -8.89
CA LEU A 212 5.25 -12.14 -8.81
C LEU A 212 4.44 -12.26 -10.11
N PHE A 213 5.06 -11.97 -11.25
CA PHE A 213 4.37 -12.03 -12.55
C PHE A 213 3.93 -13.46 -12.91
N ARG A 214 4.78 -14.45 -12.66
CA ARG A 214 4.45 -15.87 -12.86
C ARG A 214 3.30 -16.32 -11.97
N TRP A 215 3.31 -15.95 -10.69
CA TRP A 215 2.26 -16.28 -9.73
C TRP A 215 0.89 -15.74 -10.16
N LEU A 216 0.85 -14.48 -10.60
CA LEU A 216 -0.36 -13.85 -11.16
C LEU A 216 -0.83 -14.50 -12.46
N GLY A 217 -0.01 -15.35 -13.08
CA GLY A 217 -0.35 -16.03 -14.35
C GLY A 217 -0.17 -15.12 -15.56
N MET A 218 0.77 -14.17 -15.52
CA MET A 218 1.16 -13.45 -16.73
C MET A 218 1.78 -14.42 -17.75
N PRO A 219 1.53 -14.25 -19.06
CA PRO A 219 2.11 -15.12 -20.08
C PRO A 219 3.64 -15.08 -20.10
N GLU A 220 4.26 -16.24 -20.25
CA GLU A 220 5.73 -16.43 -20.24
C GLU A 220 6.46 -15.56 -21.27
N ASP A 221 5.90 -15.45 -22.47
CA ASP A 221 6.43 -14.63 -23.57
C ASP A 221 6.36 -13.11 -23.28
N SER A 222 5.49 -12.71 -22.35
CA SER A 222 5.28 -11.32 -21.97
C SER A 222 6.11 -10.88 -20.76
N ILE A 223 6.58 -11.83 -19.94
CA ILE A 223 7.36 -11.56 -18.72
C ILE A 223 8.60 -10.69 -19.02
N PRO A 224 9.43 -10.94 -20.06
CA PRO A 224 10.61 -10.10 -20.31
C PRO A 224 10.28 -8.62 -20.47
N MET A 225 9.19 -8.30 -21.16
CA MET A 225 8.72 -6.92 -21.35
C MET A 225 8.13 -6.32 -20.06
N CYS A 226 7.40 -7.11 -19.25
CA CYS A 226 6.95 -6.67 -17.93
C CYS A 226 8.15 -6.41 -16.99
N MET A 227 9.21 -7.19 -17.11
CA MET A 227 10.46 -6.99 -16.36
C MET A 227 11.17 -5.71 -16.78
N GLU A 228 11.20 -5.34 -18.06
CA GLU A 228 11.73 -4.04 -18.49
C GLU A 228 10.98 -2.87 -17.83
N ILE A 229 9.65 -2.96 -17.76
CA ILE A 229 8.82 -1.97 -17.06
C ILE A 229 9.17 -1.95 -15.56
N ALA A 230 9.23 -3.11 -14.92
CA ALA A 230 9.56 -3.23 -13.50
C ALA A 230 10.92 -2.60 -13.18
N ARG A 231 11.97 -2.96 -13.94
CA ARG A 231 13.34 -2.44 -13.76
C ARG A 231 13.44 -0.93 -13.87
N SER A 232 12.59 -0.28 -14.67
CA SER A 232 12.52 1.19 -14.76
C SER A 232 12.03 1.86 -13.46
N HIS A 233 11.43 1.06 -12.56
CA HIS A 233 10.93 1.48 -11.26
C HIS A 233 11.80 1.01 -10.08
N ASP A 234 12.90 0.31 -10.34
CA ASP A 234 13.87 -0.08 -9.31
C ASP A 234 14.71 1.13 -8.87
N MET A 235 14.58 1.50 -7.59
CA MET A 235 15.32 2.63 -7.02
C MET A 235 16.84 2.43 -7.07
N ASN A 236 17.33 1.19 -7.01
CA ASN A 236 18.77 0.91 -7.11
C ASN A 236 19.33 1.20 -8.52
N ARG A 237 18.44 1.38 -9.50
CA ARG A 237 18.76 1.70 -10.90
C ARG A 237 18.34 3.13 -11.28
N MET A 238 17.66 3.84 -10.38
CA MET A 238 17.29 5.25 -10.57
C MET A 238 18.48 6.15 -10.31
N ARG A 239 18.50 7.29 -10.99
CA ARG A 239 19.45 8.35 -10.68
C ARG A 239 19.05 9.07 -9.38
N GLU A 240 20.03 9.66 -8.70
CA GLU A 240 19.83 10.33 -7.41
C GLU A 240 18.86 11.53 -7.47
N ASP A 241 18.80 12.25 -8.59
CA ASP A 241 17.83 13.32 -8.85
C ASP A 241 16.38 12.81 -8.91
N GLN A 242 16.18 11.61 -9.46
CA GLN A 242 14.88 10.96 -9.56
C GLN A 242 14.39 10.44 -8.20
N ILE A 243 15.32 10.02 -7.34
CA ILE A 243 15.01 9.58 -5.97
C ILE A 243 14.63 10.79 -5.11
N THR A 244 15.44 11.85 -5.15
CA THR A 244 15.28 13.04 -4.31
C THR A 244 14.00 13.82 -4.63
N SER A 245 13.56 13.82 -5.89
CA SER A 245 12.34 14.49 -6.32
C SER A 245 11.05 13.71 -6.04
N ASN A 246 11.13 12.47 -5.53
CA ASN A 246 9.96 11.62 -5.31
C ASN A 246 9.38 11.81 -3.90
N PRO A 247 8.18 12.40 -3.74
CA PRO A 247 7.61 12.71 -2.42
C PRO A 247 7.26 11.47 -1.58
N HIS A 248 7.16 10.29 -2.22
CA HIS A 248 6.85 9.03 -1.55
C HIS A 248 8.10 8.28 -1.06
N ILE A 249 9.30 8.71 -1.47
CA ILE A 249 10.56 8.19 -0.95
C ILE A 249 10.97 9.10 0.22
N SER A 250 11.02 8.52 1.42
CA SER A 250 11.49 9.24 2.61
C SER A 250 12.97 9.04 2.86
N THR A 251 13.48 7.87 2.54
CA THR A 251 14.87 7.45 2.69
C THR A 251 15.12 6.33 1.68
N GLY A 252 16.33 6.24 1.11
CA GLY A 252 16.73 5.10 0.28
C GLY A 252 16.97 3.80 1.06
N LYS A 253 17.00 3.86 2.40
CA LYS A 253 17.22 2.70 3.27
C LYS A 253 15.93 1.87 3.44
N LEU A 254 16.05 0.55 3.32
CA LEU A 254 14.98 -0.42 3.55
C LEU A 254 14.63 -0.57 5.04
N ARG A 255 15.65 -0.85 5.87
CA ARG A 255 15.54 -0.97 7.32
C ARG A 255 16.06 0.29 7.99
N LYS A 256 15.16 1.16 8.44
CA LYS A 256 15.49 2.45 9.06
C LYS A 256 15.09 2.52 10.52
N TRP A 257 14.17 1.67 11.00
CA TRP A 257 13.66 1.75 12.37
C TRP A 257 14.75 1.76 13.45
N LYS A 258 15.89 1.09 13.20
CA LYS A 258 17.05 1.09 14.11
C LYS A 258 17.65 2.47 14.36
N ASP A 259 17.56 3.37 13.39
CA ASP A 259 18.06 4.74 13.49
C ASP A 259 17.05 5.67 14.23
N TYR A 260 15.80 5.22 14.43
CA TYR A 260 14.70 6.03 14.96
C TYR A 260 14.17 5.54 16.31
N PHE A 261 14.27 4.24 16.61
CA PHE A 261 13.74 3.67 17.84
C PHE A 261 14.72 3.88 18.99
N SER A 262 14.36 4.82 19.88
CA SER A 262 14.95 4.88 21.22
C SER A 262 14.46 3.70 22.08
N SER A 263 15.01 3.56 23.29
CA SER A 263 14.51 2.59 24.27
C SER A 263 13.04 2.82 24.62
N GLN A 264 12.61 4.08 24.73
CA GLN A 264 11.21 4.44 25.02
C GLN A 264 10.28 4.04 23.87
N VAL A 265 10.69 4.30 22.61
CA VAL A 265 9.90 3.92 21.44
C VAL A 265 9.82 2.40 21.32
N LYS A 266 10.89 1.68 21.65
CA LYS A 266 10.91 0.23 21.64
C LYS A 266 9.95 -0.36 22.68
N GLU A 267 9.96 0.15 23.91
CA GLU A 267 9.01 -0.25 24.96
C GLU A 267 7.57 0.03 24.54
N ALA A 268 7.29 1.21 23.98
CA ALA A 268 5.96 1.56 23.47
C ALA A 268 5.51 0.64 22.32
N TYR A 269 6.43 0.21 21.46
CA TYR A 269 6.15 -0.77 20.40
C TYR A 269 5.78 -2.14 20.98
N GLU A 270 6.59 -2.65 21.91
CA GLU A 270 6.38 -3.94 22.57
C GLU A 270 5.04 -3.96 23.34
N GLU A 271 4.71 -2.87 24.04
CA GLU A 271 3.41 -2.71 24.72
C GLU A 271 2.21 -2.82 23.77
N ARG A 272 2.33 -2.24 22.56
CA ARG A 272 1.21 -2.08 21.62
C ARG A 272 1.02 -3.25 20.67
N PHE A 273 2.13 -3.87 20.26
CA PHE A 273 2.17 -4.84 19.17
C PHE A 273 2.84 -6.15 19.57
N GLY A 274 3.41 -6.24 20.77
CA GLY A 274 4.17 -7.39 21.24
C GLY A 274 5.19 -7.84 20.20
N ASP A 275 5.07 -9.11 19.80
CA ASP A 275 5.96 -9.77 18.87
C ASP A 275 5.50 -9.67 17.41
N ALA A 276 4.78 -8.62 17.01
CA ALA A 276 4.25 -8.47 15.64
C ALA A 276 5.33 -8.65 14.56
N HIS A 277 6.56 -8.22 14.80
CA HIS A 277 7.69 -8.45 13.90
C HIS A 277 8.02 -9.94 13.76
N LEU A 278 7.99 -10.74 14.84
CA LEU A 278 8.19 -12.19 14.78
C LEU A 278 7.03 -12.87 14.05
N THR A 279 5.78 -12.49 14.35
CA THR A 279 4.59 -13.04 13.66
C THR A 279 4.65 -12.82 12.15
N LEU A 280 5.20 -11.69 11.72
CA LEU A 280 5.38 -11.35 10.31
C LEU A 280 6.70 -11.89 9.70
N GLY A 281 7.49 -12.63 10.48
CA GLY A 281 8.74 -13.25 10.04
C GLY A 281 9.91 -12.28 9.87
N TYR A 282 9.95 -11.18 10.63
CA TYR A 282 11.02 -10.20 10.66
C TYR A 282 11.97 -10.42 11.85
N GLU A 283 12.37 -11.66 12.07
CA GLU A 283 13.53 -12.15 12.85
C GLU A 283 13.59 -13.67 12.82
#